data_AF-A0A075FEV7-F1
#
_entry.id   AF-A0A075FEV7-F1
#
_cell.length_a   1.000
_cell.length_b   1.000
_cell.length_c   1.000
_cell.angle_alpha   90.00
_cell.angle_beta   90.00
_cell.angle_gamma   90.00
#
_symmetry.space_group_name_H-M   'P 1'
#
loop_
_entity.id
_entity.type
_entity.pdbx_description
1 polymer ?
#
loop_
_entity_poly.entity_id
_entity_poly.type
_entity_poly.pdbx_seq_one_letter_code
_entity_poly.pdbx_strand_id
1 'polypeptide(L)'
;MRLERDARLHVAAMAARAAAAAFLLLLIVGAATAAPDMSIISYNAEHGARGLEEGPTEAEARAAYDLWLAENGGGSPNALGGEHERRFHVFWDNLKFVDAHNARADERGGFRLGMNRFADLTNEEFRATFLGAKVAERSRAAGERYRHDGVEELPESVDWREKGAVAPVKNQGQCGSCWAFSAVSTVESINQLVTGEMITLSEQELVECSTNGQNSGCNGGLMDDAFDFIIKNGGIDTEDDYPYKAVDGKCDINRENAKVVSIDGFEDVPQNDEKSLQKAVAHQPVSVAIEAGGREFQLYHSGVFSGRCGTSLDHGVVAVGYGTDNGKDYWIVRNSWGPKWGESGYVRMERNINVTTGKCGIAMMASYPTKSGANPPKPSPTPPTPPTPPPPSAPDHVCDDNFSCPAGSTCCCAFGFRNLCLVWGCCPVEGATCCKDHASCCPPDYPVCNTRAGTCSASKNSPLSVKALKRTLAKLNTA
;
A
#
# COMPACT_ATOMS: atom_id res chain seq x y z
N MET A 1 71.73 -4.88 -37.53
CA MET A 1 71.14 -3.55 -37.79
C MET A 1 69.60 -3.51 -37.85
N ARG A 2 68.88 -4.39 -38.57
CA ARG A 2 67.39 -4.36 -38.58
C ARG A 2 66.77 -4.87 -37.27
N LEU A 3 67.26 -6.00 -36.76
CA LEU A 3 66.78 -6.63 -35.51
C LEU A 3 66.99 -5.77 -34.25
N GLU A 4 68.09 -5.01 -34.16
CA GLU A 4 68.33 -4.10 -33.02
C GLU A 4 67.45 -2.85 -33.06
N ARG A 5 67.01 -2.42 -34.25
CA ARG A 5 66.10 -1.28 -34.41
C ARG A 5 64.69 -1.65 -33.94
N ASP A 6 64.23 -2.85 -34.28
CA ASP A 6 62.90 -3.34 -33.89
C ASP A 6 62.81 -3.61 -32.39
N ALA A 7 63.88 -4.15 -31.79
CA ALA A 7 63.97 -4.31 -30.33
C ALA A 7 63.93 -2.96 -29.59
N ARG A 8 64.64 -1.94 -30.09
CA ARG A 8 64.60 -0.58 -29.51
C ARG A 8 63.23 0.09 -29.66
N LEU A 9 62.53 -0.13 -30.78
CA LEU A 9 61.16 0.36 -30.96
C LEU A 9 60.16 -0.32 -30.01
N HIS A 10 60.29 -1.62 -29.78
CA HIS A 10 59.44 -2.34 -28.84
C HIS A 10 59.65 -1.92 -27.39
N VAL A 11 60.90 -1.72 -26.97
CA VAL A 11 61.21 -1.22 -25.61
C VAL A 11 60.71 0.22 -25.43
N ALA A 12 60.85 1.08 -26.45
CA ALA A 12 60.32 2.44 -26.41
C ALA A 12 58.78 2.47 -26.35
N ALA A 13 58.10 1.58 -27.08
CA ALA A 13 56.65 1.46 -27.05
C ALA A 13 56.12 0.93 -25.71
N MET A 14 56.82 -0.01 -25.07
CA MET A 14 56.48 -0.48 -23.73
C MET A 14 56.70 0.61 -22.66
N ALA A 15 57.80 1.35 -22.74
CA ALA A 15 58.06 2.47 -21.83
C ALA A 15 57.00 3.58 -21.96
N ALA A 16 56.58 3.91 -23.20
CA ALA A 16 55.51 4.88 -23.44
C ALA A 16 54.15 4.43 -22.88
N ARG A 17 53.82 3.13 -22.99
CA ARG A 17 52.59 2.55 -22.42
C ARG A 17 52.62 2.53 -20.89
N ALA A 18 53.76 2.23 -20.29
CA ALA A 18 53.93 2.27 -18.83
C ALA A 18 53.83 3.71 -18.29
N ALA A 19 54.42 4.69 -18.98
CA ALA A 19 54.31 6.10 -18.62
C ALA A 19 52.87 6.61 -18.75
N ALA A 20 52.15 6.22 -19.81
CA ALA A 20 50.74 6.58 -19.97
C ALA A 20 49.84 5.95 -18.89
N ALA A 21 50.10 4.69 -18.51
CA ALA A 21 49.38 4.02 -17.42
C ALA A 21 49.66 4.67 -16.05
N ALA A 22 50.91 5.07 -15.78
CA ALA A 22 51.27 5.79 -14.56
C ALA A 22 50.64 7.19 -14.51
N PHE A 23 50.57 7.88 -15.64
CA PHE A 23 49.91 9.20 -15.74
C PHE A 23 48.39 9.08 -15.55
N LEU A 24 47.78 8.02 -16.08
CA LEU A 24 46.36 7.73 -15.88
C LEU A 24 46.06 7.37 -14.41
N LEU A 25 46.94 6.61 -13.75
CA LEU A 25 46.81 6.32 -12.32
C LEU A 25 46.95 7.58 -11.47
N LEU A 26 47.90 8.48 -11.80
CA LEU A 26 48.07 9.76 -11.12
C LEU A 26 46.86 10.70 -11.30
N LEU A 27 46.22 10.68 -12.47
CA LEU A 27 44.98 11.42 -12.72
C LEU A 27 43.78 10.83 -11.96
N ILE A 28 43.69 9.50 -11.82
CA ILE A 28 42.65 8.83 -11.04
C ILE A 28 42.84 9.09 -9.54
N VAL A 29 44.07 9.05 -9.04
CA VAL A 29 44.37 9.36 -7.63
C VAL A 29 44.18 10.85 -7.34
N GLY A 30 44.55 11.75 -8.26
CA GLY A 30 44.31 13.19 -8.13
C GLY A 30 42.84 13.60 -8.21
N ALA A 31 42.00 12.84 -8.94
CA ALA A 31 40.55 13.04 -8.95
C ALA A 31 39.88 12.48 -7.67
N ALA A 32 40.45 11.43 -7.07
CA ALA A 32 39.96 10.87 -5.81
C ALA A 32 40.29 11.74 -4.58
N THR A 33 41.30 12.62 -4.65
CA THR A 33 41.66 13.55 -3.57
C THR A 33 41.06 14.95 -3.72
N ALA A 34 40.31 15.21 -4.81
CA ALA A 34 39.66 16.48 -5.09
C ALA A 34 38.11 16.39 -5.18
N ALA A 35 37.53 15.26 -4.77
CA ALA A 35 36.11 15.23 -4.44
C ALA A 35 35.95 15.82 -3.04
N PRO A 36 35.11 16.86 -2.83
CA PRO A 36 34.74 17.23 -1.48
C PRO A 36 34.08 16.01 -0.85
N ASP A 37 34.49 15.66 0.37
CA ASP A 37 33.85 14.63 1.16
C ASP A 37 32.38 15.04 1.36
N MET A 38 31.48 14.45 0.57
CA MET A 38 30.03 14.67 0.62
C MET A 38 29.36 13.74 1.64
N SER A 39 30.08 13.26 2.65
CA SER A 39 29.42 12.61 3.78
C SER A 39 28.61 13.65 4.56
N ILE A 40 27.37 13.30 4.92
CA ILE A 40 26.51 14.11 5.80
C ILE A 40 27.25 14.53 7.10
N ILE A 41 28.24 13.74 7.51
CA ILE A 41 29.07 13.97 8.70
C ILE A 41 30.01 15.17 8.52
N SER A 42 30.66 15.33 7.36
CA SER A 42 31.57 16.46 7.09
C SER A 42 30.80 17.78 6.85
N TYR A 43 29.66 17.72 6.16
CA TYR A 43 28.78 18.87 5.94
C TYR A 43 28.27 19.45 7.27
N ASN A 44 27.85 18.58 8.19
CA ASN A 44 27.37 18.97 9.53
C ASN A 44 28.47 19.57 10.42
N ALA A 45 29.74 19.17 10.19
CA ALA A 45 30.88 19.70 10.94
C ALA A 45 31.34 21.09 10.45
N GLU A 46 31.25 21.38 9.15
CA GLU A 46 31.66 22.68 8.58
C GLU A 46 30.56 23.76 8.65
N HIS A 47 29.28 23.37 8.66
CA HIS A 47 28.15 24.32 8.58
C HIS A 47 27.45 24.58 9.92
N GLY A 48 28.01 24.08 11.02
CA GLY A 48 27.46 24.28 12.36
C GLY A 48 26.06 23.71 12.47
N ALA A 49 25.96 22.38 12.62
CA ALA A 49 24.73 21.78 13.10
C ALA A 49 24.28 22.55 14.35
N ARG A 50 23.15 23.27 14.24
CA ARG A 50 22.39 23.69 15.41
C ARG A 50 22.23 22.44 16.26
N GLY A 51 22.55 22.56 17.54
CA GLY A 51 22.53 21.44 18.46
C GLY A 51 21.23 20.67 18.35
N LEU A 52 21.29 19.38 18.63
CA LEU A 52 20.17 18.42 18.72
C LEU A 52 19.00 18.88 19.62
N GLU A 53 19.03 20.10 20.17
CA GLU A 53 17.96 20.75 20.94
C GLU A 53 17.01 21.61 20.09
N GLU A 54 17.43 22.14 18.94
CA GLU A 54 16.57 22.94 18.06
C GLU A 54 16.10 22.07 16.90
N GLY A 55 14.90 21.50 17.01
CA GLY A 55 14.25 20.73 15.93
C GLY A 55 14.09 21.53 14.61
N PRO A 56 13.52 20.94 13.55
CA PRO A 56 13.51 21.54 12.22
C PRO A 56 12.89 22.94 12.23
N THR A 57 13.51 23.87 11.51
CA THR A 57 12.96 25.22 11.32
C THR A 57 11.64 25.16 10.55
N GLU A 58 10.83 26.22 10.64
CA GLU A 58 9.57 26.28 9.90
C GLU A 58 9.77 26.10 8.38
N ALA A 59 10.81 26.73 7.83
CA ALA A 59 11.11 26.64 6.40
C ALA A 59 11.46 25.21 5.96
N GLU A 60 12.28 24.50 6.75
CA GLU A 60 12.61 23.09 6.49
C GLU A 60 11.39 22.19 6.62
N ALA A 61 10.59 22.40 7.67
CA ALA A 61 9.36 21.65 7.89
C ALA A 61 8.35 21.86 6.76
N ARG A 62 8.21 23.10 6.24
CA ARG A 62 7.33 23.42 5.09
C ARG A 62 7.80 22.69 3.83
N ALA A 63 9.10 22.74 3.53
CA ALA A 63 9.65 22.01 2.38
C ALA A 63 9.44 20.49 2.50
N ALA A 64 9.62 19.92 3.70
CA ALA A 64 9.34 18.52 3.96
C ALA A 64 7.86 18.17 3.81
N TYR A 65 6.96 19.06 4.24
CA TYR A 65 5.52 18.89 4.11
C TYR A 65 5.07 18.91 2.65
N ASP A 66 5.60 19.83 1.83
CA ASP A 66 5.30 19.91 0.40
C ASP A 66 5.71 18.63 -0.33
N LEU A 67 6.90 18.09 -0.02
CA LEU A 67 7.36 16.80 -0.57
C LEU A 67 6.46 15.65 -0.10
N TRP A 68 6.15 15.61 1.19
CA TRP A 68 5.28 14.59 1.76
C TRP A 68 3.88 14.60 1.11
N LEU A 69 3.32 15.78 0.84
CA LEU A 69 2.05 15.96 0.13
C LEU A 69 2.12 15.43 -1.30
N ALA A 70 3.22 15.63 -2.02
CA ALA A 70 3.39 15.07 -3.35
C ALA A 70 3.37 13.53 -3.34
N GLU A 71 3.91 12.91 -2.29
CA GLU A 71 4.00 11.45 -2.16
C GLU A 71 2.75 10.80 -1.55
N ASN A 72 2.04 11.50 -0.66
CA ASN A 72 0.95 10.95 0.16
C ASN A 72 -0.41 11.64 -0.07
N GLY A 73 -0.43 12.85 -0.63
CA GLY A 73 -1.61 13.71 -0.77
C GLY A 73 -2.38 13.57 -2.09
N GLY A 74 -2.09 12.55 -2.91
CA GLY A 74 -2.82 12.27 -4.15
C GLY A 74 -4.32 12.03 -3.89
N GLY A 75 -5.11 13.12 -3.95
CA GLY A 75 -6.57 13.12 -3.75
C GLY A 75 -7.09 13.92 -2.55
N SER A 76 -6.26 14.63 -1.76
CA SER A 76 -6.75 15.40 -0.61
C SER A 76 -7.31 16.78 -1.00
N PRO A 77 -8.51 17.17 -0.54
CA PRO A 77 -9.04 18.54 -0.66
C PRO A 77 -8.22 19.59 0.14
N ASN A 78 -7.26 19.15 0.95
CA ASN A 78 -6.54 19.97 1.93
C ASN A 78 -5.47 20.89 1.30
N ALA A 79 -5.37 20.95 -0.04
CA ALA A 79 -4.31 21.64 -0.76
C ALA A 79 -4.45 23.18 -0.79
N LEU A 80 -5.53 23.78 -0.25
CA LEU A 80 -5.75 25.24 -0.32
C LEU A 80 -6.42 25.80 0.96
N GLY A 81 -5.90 26.94 1.45
CA GLY A 81 -6.55 27.76 2.49
C GLY A 81 -6.20 27.38 3.93
N GLY A 82 -7.08 27.70 4.89
CA GLY A 82 -6.83 27.53 6.33
C GLY A 82 -6.63 26.08 6.80
N GLU A 83 -7.20 25.09 6.08
CA GLU A 83 -6.96 23.67 6.38
C GLU A 83 -5.52 23.26 6.06
N HIS A 84 -4.91 23.83 5.01
CA HIS A 84 -3.52 23.56 4.64
C HIS A 84 -2.55 23.98 5.76
N GLU A 85 -2.70 25.20 6.30
CA GLU A 85 -1.86 25.69 7.40
C GLU A 85 -2.07 24.89 8.69
N ARG A 86 -3.31 24.49 9.00
CA ARG A 86 -3.59 23.65 10.16
C ARG A 86 -2.91 22.29 10.03
N ARG A 87 -3.03 21.64 8.87
CA ARG A 87 -2.40 20.34 8.57
C ARG A 87 -0.88 20.43 8.60
N PHE A 88 -0.31 21.52 8.08
CA PHE A 88 1.12 21.80 8.20
C PHE A 88 1.58 21.85 9.67
N HIS A 89 0.86 22.57 10.55
CA HIS A 89 1.24 22.64 11.97
C HIS A 89 1.19 21.28 12.67
N VAL A 90 0.18 20.45 12.35
CA VAL A 90 0.09 19.08 12.86
C VAL A 90 1.24 18.22 12.33
N PHE A 91 1.54 18.33 11.04
CA PHE A 91 2.68 17.66 10.41
C PHE A 91 4.00 18.03 11.09
N TRP A 92 4.23 19.31 11.35
CA TRP A 92 5.45 19.77 12.00
C TRP A 92 5.55 19.30 13.45
N ASP A 93 4.44 19.26 14.19
CA ASP A 93 4.42 18.67 15.54
C ASP A 93 4.77 17.17 15.50
N ASN A 94 4.20 16.42 14.54
CA ASN A 94 4.55 15.02 14.33
C ASN A 94 6.02 14.84 13.91
N LEU A 95 6.57 15.73 13.08
CA LEU A 95 7.97 15.71 12.68
C LEU A 95 8.90 15.86 13.90
N LYS A 96 8.64 16.85 14.75
CA LYS A 96 9.39 17.04 16.01
C LYS A 96 9.31 15.81 16.91
N PHE A 97 8.14 15.18 17.00
CA PHE A 97 7.95 13.96 17.79
C PHE A 97 8.76 12.78 17.23
N VAL A 98 8.74 12.60 15.91
CA VAL A 98 9.51 11.56 15.20
C VAL A 98 11.01 11.77 15.39
N ASP A 99 11.51 12.99 15.19
CA ASP A 99 12.93 13.31 15.35
C ASP A 99 13.41 13.04 16.77
N ALA A 100 12.67 13.53 17.77
CA ALA A 100 13.01 13.31 19.17
C ALA A 100 12.98 11.82 19.56
N HIS A 101 12.06 11.03 19.00
CA HIS A 101 12.02 9.58 19.22
C HIS A 101 13.20 8.87 18.58
N ASN A 102 13.47 9.17 17.30
CA ASN A 102 14.52 8.51 16.54
C ASN A 102 15.91 8.83 17.10
N ALA A 103 16.15 10.04 17.59
CA ALA A 103 17.38 10.39 18.30
C ALA A 103 17.60 9.52 19.55
N ARG A 104 16.57 9.30 20.36
CA ARG A 104 16.66 8.38 21.53
C ARG A 104 16.91 6.93 21.11
N ALA A 105 16.30 6.51 19.99
CA ALA A 105 16.49 5.17 19.45
C ALA A 105 17.89 4.98 18.83
N ASP A 106 18.56 6.05 18.37
CA ASP A 106 19.97 6.00 17.94
C ASP A 106 20.92 5.74 19.11
N GLU A 107 20.63 6.31 20.28
CA GLU A 107 21.44 6.11 21.48
C GLU A 107 21.24 4.74 22.14
N ARG A 108 19.99 4.26 22.20
CA ARG A 108 19.60 3.11 23.05
C ARG A 108 19.19 1.87 22.25
N GLY A 109 19.13 1.98 20.93
CA GLY A 109 18.43 1.02 20.09
C GLY A 109 16.91 1.11 20.27
N GLY A 110 16.16 0.70 19.25
CA GLY A 110 14.70 0.74 19.30
C GLY A 110 14.06 0.69 17.93
N PHE A 111 12.73 0.80 17.92
CA PHE A 111 11.95 0.96 16.70
C PHE A 111 11.99 2.42 16.21
N ARG A 112 11.78 2.60 14.91
CA ARG A 112 11.76 3.90 14.24
C ARG A 112 10.33 4.35 13.99
N LEU A 113 10.14 5.65 14.17
CA LEU A 113 8.96 6.35 13.68
C LEU A 113 9.27 7.01 12.34
N GLY A 114 8.24 7.33 11.57
CA GLY A 114 8.37 8.00 10.28
C GLY A 114 7.15 8.81 9.90
N MET A 115 7.36 9.75 8.99
CA MET A 115 6.32 10.62 8.44
C MET A 115 5.48 9.87 7.41
N ASN A 116 4.70 8.91 7.88
CA ASN A 116 3.82 8.08 7.06
C ASN A 116 2.55 8.84 6.63
N ARG A 117 1.59 8.16 6.02
CA ARG A 117 0.35 8.76 5.50
C ARG A 117 -0.58 9.42 6.55
N PHE A 118 -0.31 9.25 7.85
CA PHE A 118 -1.07 9.86 8.95
C PHE A 118 -0.34 11.04 9.59
N ALA A 119 0.76 11.49 9.00
CA ALA A 119 1.63 12.49 9.59
C ALA A 119 1.00 13.87 9.70
N ASP A 120 -0.04 14.20 8.95
CA ASP A 120 -0.79 15.47 9.06
C ASP A 120 -2.06 15.36 9.93
N LEU A 121 -2.22 14.25 10.66
CA LEU A 121 -3.32 14.02 11.59
C LEU A 121 -2.85 14.13 13.04
N THR A 122 -3.64 14.80 13.88
CA THR A 122 -3.43 14.72 15.32
C THR A 122 -3.72 13.29 15.78
N ASN A 123 -3.18 12.89 16.94
CA ASN A 123 -3.51 11.57 17.47
C ASN A 123 -5.01 11.42 17.79
N GLU A 124 -5.68 12.51 18.18
CA GLU A 124 -7.13 12.52 18.41
C GLU A 124 -7.93 12.31 17.12
N GLU A 125 -7.57 13.00 16.04
CA GLU A 125 -8.18 12.78 14.71
C GLU A 125 -7.93 11.37 14.23
N PHE A 126 -6.69 10.88 14.34
CA PHE A 126 -6.32 9.52 13.96
C PHE A 126 -7.17 8.48 14.71
N ARG A 127 -7.28 8.61 16.04
CA ARG A 127 -8.10 7.73 16.86
C ARG A 127 -9.58 7.78 16.45
N ALA A 128 -10.13 8.97 16.28
CA ALA A 128 -11.54 9.14 15.93
C ALA A 128 -11.89 8.57 14.54
N THR A 129 -10.95 8.57 13.59
CA THR A 129 -11.21 8.18 12.19
C THR A 129 -10.83 6.74 11.88
N PHE A 130 -9.72 6.23 12.44
CA PHE A 130 -9.17 4.91 12.07
C PHE A 130 -9.37 3.84 13.14
N LEU A 131 -9.71 4.25 14.36
CA LEU A 131 -9.87 3.39 15.54
C LEU A 131 -11.29 3.53 16.09
N GLY A 132 -12.24 2.95 15.37
CA GLY A 132 -13.68 3.06 15.66
C GLY A 132 -14.29 1.80 16.26
N ALA A 133 -13.55 0.69 16.32
CA ALA A 133 -14.10 -0.58 16.78
C ALA A 133 -14.21 -0.59 18.30
N LYS A 134 -15.44 -0.51 18.82
CA LYS A 134 -15.72 -1.00 20.18
C LYS A 134 -15.62 -2.51 20.14
N VAL A 135 -14.45 -3.06 20.43
CA VAL A 135 -14.30 -4.51 20.60
C VAL A 135 -14.91 -4.87 21.96
N ALA A 136 -16.22 -5.06 21.98
CA ALA A 136 -16.94 -5.45 23.18
C ALA A 136 -16.55 -6.88 23.55
N GLU A 137 -15.89 -7.05 24.70
CA GLU A 137 -15.49 -8.36 25.19
C GLU A 137 -16.69 -9.28 25.33
N ARG A 138 -16.71 -10.36 24.54
CA ARG A 138 -17.57 -11.50 24.77
C ARG A 138 -16.72 -12.61 25.35
N SER A 139 -17.10 -13.09 26.53
CA SER A 139 -16.52 -14.32 27.09
C SER A 139 -17.16 -15.51 26.38
N ARG A 140 -16.51 -15.98 25.32
CA ARG A 140 -16.76 -17.29 24.71
C ARG A 140 -15.70 -18.26 25.25
N ALA A 141 -16.09 -19.52 25.42
CA ALA A 141 -15.15 -20.54 25.85
C ALA A 141 -14.10 -20.75 24.76
N ALA A 142 -12.82 -20.63 25.14
CA ALA A 142 -11.71 -20.91 24.24
C ALA A 142 -11.78 -22.35 23.70
N GLY A 143 -11.33 -22.53 22.46
CA GLY A 143 -11.15 -23.83 21.86
C GLY A 143 -10.01 -24.60 22.53
N GLU A 144 -10.06 -25.93 22.46
CA GLU A 144 -9.01 -26.79 23.01
C GLU A 144 -7.87 -27.06 22.02
N ARG A 145 -8.09 -26.86 20.71
CA ARG A 145 -7.16 -27.24 19.64
C ARG A 145 -5.76 -26.65 19.81
N TYR A 146 -5.67 -25.37 20.14
CA TYR A 146 -4.39 -24.65 20.31
C TYR A 146 -4.10 -24.25 21.75
N ARG A 147 -4.78 -24.87 22.72
CA ARG A 147 -4.38 -24.72 24.12
C ARG A 147 -2.95 -25.24 24.28
N HIS A 148 -2.09 -24.42 24.86
CA HIS A 148 -0.71 -24.80 25.13
C HIS A 148 -0.65 -25.72 26.36
N ASP A 149 -0.15 -26.93 26.16
CA ASP A 149 0.02 -27.98 27.18
C ASP A 149 1.51 -28.28 27.48
N GLY A 150 2.43 -27.61 26.76
CA GLY A 150 3.88 -27.79 26.92
C GLY A 150 4.44 -29.06 26.30
N VAL A 151 3.66 -29.76 25.47
CA VAL A 151 4.07 -31.03 24.83
C VAL A 151 4.65 -30.81 23.44
N GLU A 152 4.14 -29.80 22.71
CA GLU A 152 4.50 -29.55 21.32
C GLU A 152 5.71 -28.63 21.19
N GLU A 153 6.71 -29.06 20.42
CA GLU A 153 7.82 -28.21 19.99
C GLU A 153 7.39 -27.38 18.76
N LEU A 154 7.27 -26.08 18.94
CA LEU A 154 6.90 -25.14 17.87
C LEU A 154 8.14 -24.67 17.10
N PRO A 155 8.00 -24.29 15.81
CA PRO A 155 9.08 -23.66 15.05
C PRO A 155 9.58 -22.38 15.76
N GLU A 156 10.88 -22.09 15.67
CA GLU A 156 11.47 -20.87 16.24
C GLU A 156 10.92 -19.59 15.61
N SER A 157 10.62 -19.64 14.31
CA SER A 157 10.00 -18.56 13.56
C SER A 157 9.00 -19.10 12.54
N VAL A 158 7.97 -18.29 12.28
CA VAL A 158 6.93 -18.55 11.29
C VAL A 158 6.66 -17.26 10.55
N ASP A 159 6.57 -17.34 9.23
CA ASP A 159 6.11 -16.26 8.37
C ASP A 159 5.21 -16.81 7.26
N TRP A 160 3.89 -16.62 7.41
CA TRP A 160 2.93 -17.11 6.44
C TRP A 160 2.99 -16.38 5.09
N ARG A 161 3.65 -15.22 5.03
CA ARG A 161 3.87 -14.49 3.77
C ARG A 161 4.77 -15.30 2.84
N GLU A 162 5.81 -15.94 3.39
CA GLU A 162 6.73 -16.80 2.64
C GLU A 162 6.07 -18.08 2.12
N LYS A 163 4.92 -18.47 2.70
CA LYS A 163 4.10 -19.61 2.25
C LYS A 163 3.02 -19.22 1.24
N GLY A 164 2.96 -17.95 0.84
CA GLY A 164 1.92 -17.42 -0.03
C GLY A 164 0.53 -17.39 0.63
N ALA A 165 0.46 -17.60 1.95
CA ALA A 165 -0.80 -17.72 2.70
C ALA A 165 -1.28 -16.37 3.25
N VAL A 166 -0.80 -15.24 2.70
CA VAL A 166 -1.21 -13.89 3.10
C VAL A 166 -1.40 -13.05 1.84
N ALA A 167 -2.61 -12.54 1.64
CA ALA A 167 -2.93 -11.65 0.52
C ALA A 167 -2.21 -10.27 0.65
N PRO A 168 -2.11 -9.48 -0.44
CA PRO A 168 -1.54 -8.13 -0.39
C PRO A 168 -2.22 -7.22 0.64
N VAL A 169 -1.46 -6.32 1.28
CA VAL A 169 -2.02 -5.39 2.28
C VAL A 169 -3.05 -4.46 1.65
N LYS A 170 -4.26 -4.45 2.22
CA LYS A 170 -5.37 -3.57 1.84
C LYS A 170 -5.45 -2.32 2.73
N ASN A 171 -6.42 -1.45 2.47
CA ASN A 171 -6.60 -0.16 3.13
C ASN A 171 -8.07 0.08 3.49
N GLN A 172 -8.39 0.10 4.78
CA GLN A 172 -9.76 0.31 5.28
C GLN A 172 -10.29 1.74 5.11
N GLY A 173 -9.45 2.69 4.66
CA GLY A 173 -9.85 4.09 4.56
C GLY A 173 -10.28 4.66 5.92
N GLN A 174 -11.31 5.50 5.92
CA GLN A 174 -11.84 6.20 7.11
C GLN A 174 -13.04 5.47 7.74
N CYS A 175 -13.07 4.14 7.63
CA CYS A 175 -14.13 3.29 8.15
C CYS A 175 -13.58 2.40 9.27
N GLY A 176 -14.31 2.28 10.38
CA GLY A 176 -13.97 1.39 11.50
C GLY A 176 -14.22 -0.09 11.21
N SER A 177 -13.88 -0.57 10.03
CA SER A 177 -14.10 -1.95 9.57
C SER A 177 -12.90 -2.87 9.75
N CYS A 178 -11.96 -2.56 10.65
CA CYS A 178 -10.78 -3.39 10.90
C CYS A 178 -11.13 -4.83 11.34
N TRP A 179 -12.27 -5.01 11.99
CA TRP A 179 -12.85 -6.32 12.31
C TRP A 179 -13.12 -7.16 11.04
N ALA A 180 -13.65 -6.55 9.97
CA ALA A 180 -13.92 -7.21 8.71
C ALA A 180 -12.61 -7.56 7.99
N PHE A 181 -11.65 -6.63 7.94
CA PHE A 181 -10.31 -6.88 7.35
C PHE A 181 -9.56 -8.00 8.07
N SER A 182 -9.62 -8.03 9.40
CA SER A 182 -8.99 -9.07 10.20
C SER A 182 -9.62 -10.44 9.94
N ALA A 183 -10.95 -10.52 9.92
CA ALA A 183 -11.67 -11.77 9.64
C ALA A 183 -11.45 -12.26 8.20
N VAL A 184 -11.61 -11.39 7.20
CA VAL A 184 -11.38 -11.73 5.79
C VAL A 184 -9.96 -12.25 5.60
N SER A 185 -8.96 -11.55 6.13
CA SER A 185 -7.56 -11.94 5.97
C SER A 185 -7.27 -13.36 6.50
N THR A 186 -7.88 -13.78 7.60
CA THR A 186 -7.70 -15.14 8.13
C THR A 186 -8.49 -16.19 7.35
N VAL A 187 -9.65 -15.84 6.79
CA VAL A 187 -10.42 -16.70 5.88
C VAL A 187 -9.68 -16.91 4.56
N GLU A 188 -9.11 -15.86 3.97
CA GLU A 188 -8.24 -15.94 2.79
C GLU A 188 -7.04 -16.88 3.06
N SER A 189 -6.41 -16.70 4.23
CA SER A 189 -5.24 -17.48 4.64
C SER A 189 -5.56 -18.96 4.79
N ILE A 190 -6.60 -19.30 5.57
CA ILE A 190 -6.96 -20.72 5.78
C ILE A 190 -7.44 -21.35 4.47
N ASN A 191 -8.07 -20.59 3.58
CA ASN A 191 -8.44 -21.07 2.25
C ASN A 191 -7.21 -21.46 1.43
N GLN A 192 -6.19 -20.59 1.37
CA GLN A 192 -4.93 -20.91 0.69
C GLN A 192 -4.25 -22.13 1.30
N LEU A 193 -4.26 -22.28 2.63
CA LEU A 193 -3.63 -23.41 3.31
C LEU A 193 -4.33 -24.75 3.03
N VAL A 194 -5.66 -24.76 2.94
CA VAL A 194 -6.44 -26.00 2.74
C VAL A 194 -6.60 -26.34 1.26
N THR A 195 -6.80 -25.35 0.40
CA THR A 195 -7.15 -25.57 -1.02
C THR A 195 -5.97 -25.35 -1.97
N GLY A 196 -4.95 -24.61 -1.53
CA GLY A 196 -3.87 -24.16 -2.39
C GLY A 196 -4.20 -22.91 -3.23
N GLU A 197 -5.40 -22.34 -3.11
CA GLU A 197 -5.86 -21.19 -3.89
C GLU A 197 -5.98 -19.92 -3.05
N MET A 198 -5.32 -18.84 -3.48
CA MET A 198 -5.43 -17.52 -2.86
C MET A 198 -6.53 -16.77 -3.59
N ILE A 199 -7.62 -16.50 -2.88
CA ILE A 199 -8.77 -15.77 -3.39
C ILE A 199 -8.94 -14.56 -2.48
N THR A 200 -8.90 -13.35 -3.05
CA THR A 200 -9.14 -12.11 -2.29
C THR A 200 -10.62 -11.90 -2.09
N LEU A 201 -11.06 -11.75 -0.84
CA LEU A 201 -12.47 -11.75 -0.45
C LEU A 201 -12.95 -10.34 -0.08
N SER A 202 -14.27 -10.15 -0.06
CA SER A 202 -14.90 -8.84 0.16
C SER A 202 -15.07 -8.48 1.64
N GLU A 203 -14.35 -7.45 2.10
CA GLU A 203 -14.67 -6.84 3.39
C GLU A 203 -16.00 -6.06 3.36
N GLN A 204 -16.41 -5.55 2.18
CA GLN A 204 -17.63 -4.75 2.06
C GLN A 204 -18.89 -5.58 2.28
N GLU A 205 -18.89 -6.85 1.87
CA GLU A 205 -19.99 -7.78 2.14
C GLU A 205 -20.18 -7.93 3.65
N LEU A 206 -19.10 -8.09 4.41
CA LEU A 206 -19.20 -8.10 5.87
C LEU A 206 -19.72 -6.77 6.41
N VAL A 207 -19.17 -5.64 5.96
CA VAL A 207 -19.60 -4.31 6.41
C VAL A 207 -21.09 -4.06 6.17
N GLU A 208 -21.63 -4.48 5.02
CA GLU A 208 -23.02 -4.21 4.63
C GLU A 208 -24.02 -5.31 5.05
N CYS A 209 -23.59 -6.58 5.16
CA CYS A 209 -24.46 -7.75 5.36
C CYS A 209 -24.29 -8.44 6.72
N SER A 210 -23.12 -8.35 7.36
CA SER A 210 -22.90 -8.91 8.71
C SER A 210 -23.49 -7.97 9.77
N THR A 211 -24.80 -7.88 9.83
CA THR A 211 -25.52 -7.01 10.80
C THR A 211 -26.03 -7.77 12.02
N ASN A 212 -25.69 -9.06 12.15
CA ASN A 212 -26.05 -9.87 13.30
C ASN A 212 -25.02 -9.66 14.43
N GLY A 213 -25.46 -9.74 15.68
CA GLY A 213 -24.55 -9.62 16.83
C GLY A 213 -24.13 -8.18 17.11
N GLN A 214 -22.82 -7.94 17.18
CA GLN A 214 -22.22 -6.64 17.54
C GLN A 214 -21.63 -5.89 16.33
N ASN A 215 -21.58 -6.52 15.17
CA ASN A 215 -21.10 -5.89 13.94
C ASN A 215 -22.02 -4.75 13.51
N SER A 216 -21.44 -3.57 13.33
CA SER A 216 -22.13 -2.30 13.07
C SER A 216 -21.44 -1.52 11.94
N GLY A 217 -20.98 -2.24 10.91
CA GLY A 217 -20.31 -1.66 9.75
C GLY A 217 -19.05 -0.86 10.12
N CYS A 218 -19.01 0.41 9.71
CA CYS A 218 -17.93 1.34 10.02
C CYS A 218 -17.89 1.79 11.49
N ASN A 219 -18.89 1.45 12.31
CA ASN A 219 -18.92 1.76 13.74
C ASN A 219 -18.31 0.65 14.61
N GLY A 220 -17.63 -0.32 13.98
CA GLY A 220 -16.97 -1.43 14.67
C GLY A 220 -17.69 -2.76 14.57
N GLY A 221 -17.04 -3.79 15.10
CA GLY A 221 -17.52 -5.16 15.07
C GLY A 221 -16.51 -6.12 15.69
N LEU A 222 -16.86 -7.40 15.71
CA LEU A 222 -16.04 -8.53 16.14
C LEU A 222 -15.77 -9.48 14.98
N MET A 223 -14.54 -10.01 14.95
CA MET A 223 -14.13 -11.02 13.97
C MET A 223 -15.00 -12.29 14.08
N ASP A 224 -15.38 -12.67 15.29
CA ASP A 224 -16.23 -13.85 15.56
C ASP A 224 -17.61 -13.74 14.93
N ASP A 225 -18.27 -12.58 15.05
CA ASP A 225 -19.58 -12.35 14.45
C ASP A 225 -19.47 -12.33 12.91
N ALA A 226 -18.30 -11.94 12.37
CA ALA A 226 -18.00 -12.04 10.95
C ALA A 226 -17.84 -13.50 10.50
N PHE A 227 -17.09 -14.33 11.24
CA PHE A 227 -16.98 -15.76 10.95
C PHE A 227 -18.35 -16.45 11.02
N ASP A 228 -19.15 -16.15 12.05
CA ASP A 228 -20.52 -16.63 12.21
C ASP A 228 -21.40 -16.27 11.00
N PHE A 229 -21.25 -15.06 10.46
CA PHE A 229 -21.94 -14.64 9.25
C PHE A 229 -21.51 -15.48 8.05
N ILE A 230 -20.21 -15.63 7.79
CA ILE A 230 -19.70 -16.41 6.64
C ILE A 230 -20.21 -17.86 6.68
N ILE A 231 -20.23 -18.47 7.87
CA ILE A 231 -20.76 -19.83 8.07
C ILE A 231 -22.25 -19.89 7.71
N LYS A 232 -23.05 -18.97 8.27
CA LYS A 232 -24.52 -18.95 8.06
C LYS A 232 -24.90 -18.55 6.64
N ASN A 233 -24.10 -17.70 6.00
CA ASN A 233 -24.31 -17.29 4.62
C ASN A 233 -23.96 -18.40 3.63
N GLY A 234 -23.15 -19.39 4.06
CA GLY A 234 -22.66 -20.48 3.21
C GLY A 234 -21.41 -20.10 2.43
N GLY A 235 -20.79 -18.97 2.75
CA GLY A 235 -19.57 -18.45 2.14
C GLY A 235 -19.56 -16.94 2.08
N ILE A 236 -18.53 -16.42 1.42
CA ILE A 236 -18.29 -14.99 1.17
C ILE A 236 -17.79 -14.79 -0.26
N ASP A 237 -18.11 -13.64 -0.86
CA ASP A 237 -17.77 -13.25 -2.22
C ASP A 237 -16.34 -12.72 -2.36
N THR A 238 -15.91 -12.56 -3.61
CA THR A 238 -14.64 -11.94 -3.95
C THR A 238 -14.69 -10.42 -3.77
N GLU A 239 -13.52 -9.82 -3.56
CA GLU A 239 -13.35 -8.36 -3.63
C GLU A 239 -13.83 -7.79 -4.98
N ASP A 240 -13.67 -8.52 -6.09
CA ASP A 240 -14.08 -8.05 -7.42
C ASP A 240 -15.60 -8.01 -7.59
N ASP A 241 -16.32 -9.00 -7.07
CA ASP A 241 -17.78 -9.09 -7.14
C ASP A 241 -18.46 -8.09 -6.19
N TYR A 242 -17.82 -7.84 -5.03
CA TYR A 242 -18.33 -6.93 -4.01
C TYR A 242 -17.21 -5.98 -3.50
N PRO A 243 -16.83 -4.95 -4.28
CA PRO A 243 -15.68 -4.10 -3.96
C PRO A 243 -15.85 -3.22 -2.72
N TYR A 244 -14.72 -2.98 -2.05
CA TYR A 244 -14.63 -2.13 -0.87
C TYR A 244 -14.87 -0.65 -1.17
N LYS A 245 -15.73 -0.02 -0.36
CA LYS A 245 -16.17 1.38 -0.53
C LYS A 245 -15.75 2.28 0.64
N ALA A 246 -15.22 1.72 1.73
CA ALA A 246 -14.86 2.43 2.95
C ALA A 246 -16.00 3.27 3.57
N VAL A 247 -17.25 2.84 3.38
CA VAL A 247 -18.46 3.46 3.93
C VAL A 247 -19.50 2.41 4.24
N ASP A 248 -20.42 2.73 5.15
CA ASP A 248 -21.60 1.93 5.39
C ASP A 248 -22.51 1.91 4.16
N GLY A 249 -23.24 0.81 4.01
CA GLY A 249 -24.19 0.59 2.93
C GLY A 249 -25.29 -0.37 3.34
N LYS A 250 -26.17 -0.68 2.41
CA LYS A 250 -27.16 -1.74 2.58
C LYS A 250 -26.64 -2.98 1.90
N CYS A 251 -26.80 -4.13 2.55
CA CYS A 251 -26.49 -5.42 1.94
C CYS A 251 -27.11 -5.54 0.54
N ASP A 252 -26.27 -5.72 -0.46
CA ASP A 252 -26.67 -5.92 -1.86
C ASP A 252 -26.78 -7.42 -2.14
N ILE A 253 -27.98 -7.96 -1.96
CA ILE A 253 -28.29 -9.37 -2.18
C ILE A 253 -27.99 -9.86 -3.60
N ASN A 254 -27.85 -8.95 -4.58
CA ASN A 254 -27.49 -9.34 -5.95
C ASN A 254 -25.99 -9.56 -6.09
N ARG A 255 -25.19 -8.94 -5.23
CA ARG A 255 -23.75 -9.17 -5.13
C ARG A 255 -23.46 -10.35 -4.23
N GLU A 256 -24.15 -10.45 -3.09
CA GLU A 256 -24.10 -11.53 -2.07
C GLU A 256 -24.54 -12.92 -2.59
N ASN A 257 -23.98 -13.37 -3.71
CA ASN A 257 -24.51 -14.51 -4.47
C ASN A 257 -23.45 -15.53 -4.89
N ALA A 258 -22.17 -15.19 -4.92
CA ALA A 258 -21.13 -16.05 -5.47
C ALA A 258 -20.59 -17.06 -4.45
N LYS A 259 -20.44 -16.63 -3.20
CA LYS A 259 -20.11 -17.43 -2.01
C LYS A 259 -18.92 -18.35 -2.28
N VAL A 260 -17.83 -17.77 -2.79
CA VAL A 260 -16.71 -18.48 -3.39
C VAL A 260 -15.80 -19.17 -2.37
N VAL A 261 -15.80 -18.71 -1.13
CA VAL A 261 -15.04 -19.33 -0.03
C VAL A 261 -15.94 -19.52 1.18
N SER A 262 -15.89 -20.72 1.77
CA SER A 262 -16.60 -21.06 3.01
C SER A 262 -15.65 -21.58 4.08
N ILE A 263 -16.08 -21.48 5.34
CA ILE A 263 -15.41 -22.02 6.53
C ILE A 263 -16.39 -22.91 7.29
N ASP A 264 -15.85 -23.88 8.05
CA ASP A 264 -16.65 -24.86 8.78
C ASP A 264 -17.02 -24.38 10.19
N GLY A 265 -16.23 -23.46 10.74
CA GLY A 265 -16.35 -22.97 12.11
C GLY A 265 -15.30 -21.92 12.44
N PHE A 266 -15.20 -21.58 13.72
CA PHE A 266 -14.09 -20.82 14.29
C PHE A 266 -13.95 -21.17 15.78
N GLU A 267 -12.75 -20.95 16.31
CA GLU A 267 -12.40 -21.17 17.70
C GLU A 267 -11.61 -19.98 18.24
N ASP A 268 -11.75 -19.71 19.54
CA ASP A 268 -10.97 -18.67 20.22
C ASP A 268 -9.72 -19.29 20.83
N VAL A 269 -8.63 -18.54 20.79
CA VAL A 269 -7.41 -18.87 21.53
C VAL A 269 -7.64 -18.54 23.02
N PRO A 270 -7.13 -19.36 23.96
CA PRO A 270 -7.11 -19.02 25.38
C PRO A 270 -6.62 -17.59 25.63
N GLN A 271 -7.49 -16.79 26.27
CA GLN A 271 -7.18 -15.40 26.56
C GLN A 271 -5.98 -15.27 27.50
N ASN A 272 -5.18 -14.23 27.27
CA ASN A 272 -4.01 -13.88 28.07
C ASN A 272 -2.93 -14.98 28.11
N ASP A 273 -2.79 -15.72 27.01
CA ASP A 273 -1.81 -16.78 26.86
C ASP A 273 -1.07 -16.66 25.52
N GLU A 274 0.05 -15.94 25.52
CA GLU A 274 0.92 -15.79 24.34
C GLU A 274 1.45 -17.14 23.81
N LYS A 275 1.53 -18.19 24.64
CA LYS A 275 1.99 -19.50 24.18
C LYS A 275 0.90 -20.22 23.40
N SER A 276 -0.34 -20.15 23.86
CA SER A 276 -1.49 -20.66 23.09
C SER A 276 -1.67 -19.87 21.78
N LEU A 277 -1.47 -18.55 21.81
CA LEU A 277 -1.46 -17.72 20.59
C LEU A 277 -0.32 -18.14 19.65
N GLN A 278 0.88 -18.39 20.18
CA GLN A 278 2.02 -18.82 19.37
C GLN A 278 1.75 -20.16 18.69
N LYS A 279 1.16 -21.11 19.43
CA LYS A 279 0.74 -22.41 18.90
C LYS A 279 -0.29 -22.26 17.78
N ALA A 280 -1.29 -21.39 17.93
CA ALA A 280 -2.25 -21.11 16.88
C ALA A 280 -1.58 -20.48 15.64
N VAL A 281 -0.75 -19.44 15.83
CA VAL A 281 -0.03 -18.76 14.75
C VAL A 281 0.95 -19.69 14.04
N ALA A 282 1.49 -20.70 14.72
CA ALA A 282 2.35 -21.71 14.11
C ALA A 282 1.63 -22.61 13.09
N HIS A 283 0.30 -22.67 13.14
CA HIS A 283 -0.53 -23.50 12.26
C HIS A 283 -1.30 -22.72 11.20
N GLN A 284 -1.67 -21.47 11.48
CA GLN A 284 -2.35 -20.59 10.53
C GLN A 284 -2.30 -19.12 11.01
N PRO A 285 -2.51 -18.13 10.13
CA PRO A 285 -2.76 -16.74 10.57
C PRO A 285 -3.97 -16.63 11.50
N VAL A 286 -3.86 -15.76 12.51
CA VAL A 286 -4.85 -15.59 13.59
C VAL A 286 -5.31 -14.13 13.66
N SER A 287 -6.63 -13.92 13.75
CA SER A 287 -7.22 -12.61 13.95
C SER A 287 -7.02 -12.21 15.40
N VAL A 288 -6.46 -11.03 15.65
CA VAL A 288 -6.18 -10.53 17.01
C VAL A 288 -6.66 -9.09 17.15
N ALA A 289 -7.09 -8.70 18.35
CA ALA A 289 -7.33 -7.31 18.68
C ALA A 289 -6.13 -6.71 19.42
N ILE A 290 -5.86 -5.43 19.19
CA ILE A 290 -4.82 -4.65 19.89
C ILE A 290 -5.35 -3.26 20.27
N GLU A 291 -4.68 -2.61 21.22
CA GLU A 291 -4.76 -1.15 21.40
C GLU A 291 -3.74 -0.47 20.47
N ALA A 292 -4.23 0.20 19.42
CA ALA A 292 -3.43 0.83 18.37
C ALA A 292 -3.45 2.37 18.42
N GLY A 293 -4.10 2.96 19.42
CA GLY A 293 -4.35 4.40 19.47
C GLY A 293 -3.22 5.30 19.97
N GLY A 294 -2.06 4.76 20.31
CA GLY A 294 -0.89 5.55 20.71
C GLY A 294 -0.25 6.29 19.54
N ARG A 295 0.27 7.50 19.78
CA ARG A 295 0.98 8.30 18.76
C ARG A 295 2.22 7.59 18.19
N GLU A 296 2.93 6.80 19.01
CA GLU A 296 4.05 5.96 18.55
C GLU A 296 3.59 4.88 17.57
N PHE A 297 2.38 4.33 17.73
CA PHE A 297 1.82 3.33 16.83
C PHE A 297 1.31 3.97 15.54
N GLN A 298 0.62 5.12 15.64
CA GLN A 298 0.20 5.93 14.49
C GLN A 298 1.36 6.19 13.52
N LEU A 299 2.54 6.56 14.06
CA LEU A 299 3.72 6.96 13.29
C LEU A 299 4.76 5.84 13.15
N TYR A 300 4.43 4.60 13.50
CA TYR A 300 5.36 3.48 13.37
C TYR A 300 5.87 3.33 11.93
N HIS A 301 7.17 3.07 11.79
CA HIS A 301 7.83 2.87 10.50
C HIS A 301 8.57 1.53 10.42
N SER A 302 9.42 1.20 11.39
CA SER A 302 10.18 -0.06 11.35
C SER A 302 10.76 -0.48 12.70
N GLY A 303 11.21 -1.73 12.80
CA GLY A 303 11.81 -2.32 14.00
C GLY A 303 10.78 -3.02 14.90
N VAL A 304 11.25 -3.72 15.94
CA VAL A 304 10.36 -4.36 16.92
C VAL A 304 9.71 -3.28 17.81
N PHE A 305 8.41 -3.06 17.61
CA PHE A 305 7.61 -2.08 18.33
C PHE A 305 7.55 -2.43 19.82
N SER A 306 8.26 -1.63 20.60
CA SER A 306 8.31 -1.69 22.06
C SER A 306 7.68 -0.44 22.71
N GLY A 307 6.89 0.34 21.94
CA GLY A 307 6.25 1.57 22.39
C GLY A 307 5.22 1.38 23.51
N ARG A 308 4.71 2.48 24.06
CA ARG A 308 3.69 2.45 25.11
C ARG A 308 2.30 2.26 24.51
N CYS A 309 1.56 1.32 25.09
CA CYS A 309 0.15 1.05 24.81
C CYS A 309 -0.48 0.43 26.07
N GLY A 310 -1.77 0.65 26.26
CA GLY A 310 -2.58 -0.04 27.25
C GLY A 310 -3.17 -1.34 26.69
N THR A 311 -4.36 -1.67 27.17
CA THR A 311 -5.12 -2.88 26.80
C THR A 311 -6.58 -2.55 26.47
N SER A 312 -6.89 -1.30 26.15
CA SER A 312 -8.21 -0.85 25.70
C SER A 312 -8.33 -1.11 24.21
N LEU A 313 -8.60 -2.37 23.86
CA LEU A 313 -8.58 -2.88 22.50
C LEU A 313 -9.52 -2.08 21.58
N ASP A 314 -8.96 -1.51 20.51
CA ASP A 314 -9.65 -0.57 19.62
C ASP A 314 -9.44 -0.90 18.13
N HIS A 315 -8.65 -1.94 17.82
CA HIS A 315 -8.28 -2.28 16.44
C HIS A 315 -8.09 -3.78 16.20
N GLY A 316 -8.72 -4.30 15.13
CA GLY A 316 -8.54 -5.68 14.66
C GLY A 316 -7.43 -5.79 13.62
N VAL A 317 -6.49 -6.72 13.84
CA VAL A 317 -5.33 -6.99 12.99
C VAL A 317 -5.12 -8.50 12.86
N VAL A 318 -4.07 -8.94 12.15
CA VAL A 318 -3.78 -10.38 11.98
C VAL A 318 -2.35 -10.69 12.36
N ALA A 319 -2.16 -11.63 13.29
CA ALA A 319 -0.85 -12.23 13.54
C ALA A 319 -0.57 -13.26 12.43
N VAL A 320 0.39 -12.95 11.56
CA VAL A 320 0.76 -13.77 10.39
C VAL A 320 2.10 -14.49 10.58
N GLY A 321 2.67 -14.41 11.78
CA GLY A 321 3.97 -14.99 12.07
C GLY A 321 4.56 -14.50 13.37
N TYR A 322 5.75 -15.01 13.69
CA TYR A 322 6.56 -14.59 14.82
C TYR A 322 8.03 -14.95 14.56
N GLY A 323 8.93 -14.33 15.32
CA GLY A 323 10.35 -14.64 15.27
C GLY A 323 11.13 -13.94 16.36
N THR A 324 12.45 -13.87 16.17
CA THR A 324 13.38 -13.20 17.08
C THR A 324 14.36 -12.37 16.25
N ASP A 325 14.60 -11.13 16.65
CA ASP A 325 15.55 -10.22 16.02
C ASP A 325 16.43 -9.60 17.11
N ASN A 326 17.74 -9.85 17.03
CA ASN A 326 18.72 -9.36 18.02
C ASN A 326 18.33 -9.67 19.48
N GLY A 327 17.82 -10.89 19.73
CA GLY A 327 17.38 -11.33 21.05
C GLY A 327 16.05 -10.75 21.52
N LYS A 328 15.32 -10.03 20.66
CA LYS A 328 13.95 -9.56 20.92
C LYS A 328 12.95 -10.40 20.16
N ASP A 329 12.07 -11.07 20.89
CA ASP A 329 10.97 -11.82 20.29
C ASP A 329 9.89 -10.87 19.77
N TYR A 330 9.30 -11.21 18.64
CA TYR A 330 8.24 -10.42 18.04
C TYR A 330 7.16 -11.27 17.36
N TRP A 331 5.97 -10.69 17.28
CA TRP A 331 4.88 -11.06 16.37
C TRP A 331 5.04 -10.32 15.05
N ILE A 332 4.75 -10.96 13.92
CA ILE A 332 4.56 -10.29 12.62
C ILE A 332 3.06 -10.02 12.48
N VAL A 333 2.67 -8.76 12.48
CA VAL A 333 1.26 -8.36 12.48
C VAL A 333 0.94 -7.60 11.21
N ARG A 334 -0.04 -8.10 10.43
CA ARG A 334 -0.61 -7.44 9.25
C ARG A 334 -1.63 -6.41 9.69
N ASN A 335 -1.50 -5.19 9.20
CA ASN A 335 -2.44 -4.09 9.42
C ASN A 335 -3.27 -3.82 8.15
N SER A 336 -4.32 -3.00 8.27
CA SER A 336 -5.28 -2.63 7.22
C SER A 336 -5.19 -1.15 6.83
N TRP A 337 -4.01 -0.52 6.98
CA TRP A 337 -3.78 0.90 6.69
C TRP A 337 -3.02 1.17 5.38
N GLY A 338 -2.93 0.15 4.53
CA GLY A 338 -2.18 0.19 3.27
C GLY A 338 -0.67 0.01 3.45
N PRO A 339 0.05 -0.24 2.34
CA PRO A 339 1.47 -0.60 2.38
C PRO A 339 2.40 0.58 2.75
N LYS A 340 1.90 1.83 2.74
CA LYS A 340 2.69 3.02 3.11
C LYS A 340 2.83 3.24 4.62
N TRP A 341 2.17 2.42 5.44
CA TRP A 341 2.30 2.47 6.90
C TRP A 341 3.20 1.31 7.39
N GLY A 342 4.05 1.56 8.40
CA GLY A 342 4.92 0.54 8.97
C GLY A 342 5.86 -0.14 7.96
N GLU A 343 6.18 -1.40 8.22
CA GLU A 343 7.04 -2.23 7.39
C GLU A 343 6.23 -2.81 6.22
N SER A 344 5.93 -1.98 5.21
CA SER A 344 5.08 -2.35 4.06
C SER A 344 3.66 -2.81 4.45
N GLY A 345 3.06 -2.16 5.46
CA GLY A 345 1.74 -2.49 6.00
C GLY A 345 1.76 -3.43 7.19
N TYR A 346 2.94 -3.82 7.67
CA TYR A 346 3.13 -4.70 8.82
C TYR A 346 3.77 -3.98 10.00
N VAL A 347 3.61 -4.54 11.19
CA VAL A 347 4.36 -4.16 12.39
C VAL A 347 4.91 -5.41 13.04
N ARG A 348 6.19 -5.35 13.46
CA ARG A 348 6.76 -6.36 14.35
C ARG A 348 6.50 -5.95 15.78
N MET A 349 5.57 -6.61 16.49
CA MET A 349 5.22 -6.25 17.86
C MET A 349 5.99 -7.09 18.86
N GLU A 350 6.55 -6.48 19.90
CA GLU A 350 7.27 -7.18 20.97
C GLU A 350 6.43 -8.32 21.57
N ARG A 351 7.03 -9.50 21.73
CA ARG A 351 6.42 -10.75 22.23
C ARG A 351 7.14 -11.21 23.50
N ASN A 352 6.48 -12.05 24.30
CA ASN A 352 7.06 -12.68 25.50
C ASN A 352 7.48 -11.65 26.56
N ILE A 353 6.66 -10.62 26.72
CA ILE A 353 6.87 -9.59 27.76
C ILE A 353 6.27 -10.07 29.08
N ASN A 354 6.68 -9.45 30.19
CA ASN A 354 6.22 -9.84 31.53
C ASN A 354 4.79 -9.33 31.86
N VAL A 355 3.85 -9.51 30.94
CA VAL A 355 2.40 -9.30 31.11
C VAL A 355 1.65 -10.36 30.30
N THR A 356 0.61 -10.96 30.89
CA THR A 356 -0.13 -12.07 30.28
C THR A 356 -0.99 -11.64 29.10
N THR A 357 -1.40 -10.37 29.05
CA THR A 357 -2.17 -9.78 27.95
C THR A 357 -1.39 -9.69 26.63
N GLY A 358 -0.06 -9.87 26.67
CA GLY A 358 0.84 -9.52 25.57
C GLY A 358 0.91 -8.01 25.33
N LYS A 359 1.82 -7.60 24.43
CA LYS A 359 2.01 -6.19 24.06
C LYS A 359 0.73 -5.62 23.44
N CYS A 360 0.26 -4.49 23.96
CA CYS A 360 -0.97 -3.82 23.52
C CYS A 360 -2.23 -4.70 23.58
N GLY A 361 -2.23 -5.74 24.43
CA GLY A 361 -3.36 -6.65 24.59
C GLY A 361 -3.52 -7.70 23.48
N ILE A 362 -2.50 -7.93 22.65
CA ILE A 362 -2.56 -8.87 21.51
C ILE A 362 -3.02 -10.30 21.86
N ALA A 363 -2.85 -10.75 23.10
CA ALA A 363 -3.27 -12.08 23.56
C ALA A 363 -4.64 -12.10 24.23
N MET A 364 -5.35 -10.97 24.34
CA MET A 364 -6.64 -10.88 25.05
C MET A 364 -7.83 -11.36 24.21
N MET A 365 -7.82 -11.05 22.91
CA MET A 365 -8.88 -11.45 21.98
C MET A 365 -8.25 -11.92 20.67
N ALA A 366 -8.17 -13.24 20.53
CA ALA A 366 -7.62 -13.89 19.36
C ALA A 366 -8.52 -15.05 18.94
N SER A 367 -8.88 -15.10 17.67
CA SER A 367 -9.74 -16.13 17.10
C SER A 367 -9.32 -16.47 15.67
N TYR A 368 -9.70 -17.66 15.22
CA TYR A 368 -9.31 -18.16 13.91
C TYR A 368 -10.41 -19.01 13.28
N PRO A 369 -10.64 -18.88 11.96
CA PRO A 369 -11.57 -19.74 11.26
C PRO A 369 -11.01 -21.15 11.09
N THR A 370 -11.89 -22.15 11.06
CA THR A 370 -11.54 -23.54 10.76
C THR A 370 -12.11 -23.93 9.41
N LYS A 371 -11.31 -24.66 8.63
CA LYS A 371 -11.69 -25.19 7.30
C LYS A 371 -11.02 -26.53 7.10
N SER A 372 -11.76 -27.50 6.58
CA SER A 372 -11.33 -28.88 6.35
C SER A 372 -11.60 -29.37 4.93
N GLY A 373 -12.47 -28.67 4.19
CA GLY A 373 -12.93 -29.07 2.88
C GLY A 373 -12.67 -28.05 1.77
N ALA A 374 -12.96 -28.49 0.53
CA ALA A 374 -12.95 -27.65 -0.66
C ALA A 374 -13.98 -26.50 -0.56
N ASN A 375 -13.81 -25.51 -1.41
CA ASN A 375 -14.77 -24.42 -1.53
C ASN A 375 -16.11 -24.88 -2.10
N PRO A 376 -17.20 -24.11 -1.87
CA PRO A 376 -18.47 -24.37 -2.54
C PRO A 376 -18.26 -24.46 -4.05
N PRO A 377 -19.05 -25.28 -4.76
CA PRO A 377 -18.98 -25.32 -6.21
C PRO A 377 -19.18 -23.89 -6.70
N LYS A 378 -18.24 -23.38 -7.50
CA LYS A 378 -18.43 -22.07 -8.14
C LYS A 378 -19.84 -22.05 -8.72
N PRO A 379 -20.65 -21.03 -8.43
CA PRO A 379 -21.94 -20.90 -9.08
C PRO A 379 -21.71 -21.12 -10.57
N SER A 380 -22.53 -21.97 -11.19
CA SER A 380 -22.50 -22.10 -12.64
C SER A 380 -22.50 -20.67 -13.18
N PRO A 381 -21.60 -20.30 -14.11
CA PRO A 381 -21.52 -18.93 -14.59
C PRO A 381 -22.95 -18.53 -14.91
N THR A 382 -23.44 -17.52 -14.20
CA THR A 382 -24.75 -16.96 -14.47
C THR A 382 -24.78 -16.77 -15.97
N PRO A 383 -25.81 -17.29 -16.70
CA PRO A 383 -25.95 -16.98 -18.11
C PRO A 383 -25.68 -15.49 -18.26
N PRO A 384 -24.80 -15.06 -19.18
CA PRO A 384 -24.34 -13.69 -19.24
C PRO A 384 -25.57 -12.83 -19.06
N THR A 385 -25.56 -12.02 -17.99
CA THR A 385 -26.62 -11.08 -17.69
C THR A 385 -26.96 -10.44 -19.03
N PRO A 386 -28.24 -10.41 -19.46
CA PRO A 386 -28.61 -9.71 -20.69
C PRO A 386 -27.90 -8.36 -20.62
N PRO A 387 -27.14 -7.96 -21.66
CA PRO A 387 -26.30 -6.79 -21.58
C PRO A 387 -27.15 -5.67 -21.00
N THR A 388 -26.71 -5.14 -19.87
CA THR A 388 -27.27 -3.90 -19.35
C THR A 388 -27.36 -2.96 -20.55
N PRO A 389 -28.52 -2.34 -20.84
CA PRO A 389 -28.56 -1.35 -21.91
C PRO A 389 -27.39 -0.40 -21.64
N PRO A 390 -26.58 -0.09 -22.68
CA PRO A 390 -25.37 0.68 -22.48
C PRO A 390 -25.73 1.92 -21.65
N PRO A 391 -24.86 2.35 -20.70
CA PRO A 391 -25.04 3.66 -20.10
C PRO A 391 -25.30 4.65 -21.25
N PRO A 392 -26.22 5.62 -21.09
CA PRO A 392 -26.49 6.57 -22.16
C PRO A 392 -25.14 7.05 -22.66
N SER A 393 -24.87 6.79 -23.94
CA SER A 393 -23.59 7.11 -24.57
C SER A 393 -23.27 8.53 -24.15
N ALA A 394 -22.13 8.69 -23.44
CA ALA A 394 -21.66 10.02 -23.06
C ALA A 394 -21.79 10.91 -24.29
N PRO A 395 -22.32 12.14 -24.16
CA PRO A 395 -22.63 12.97 -25.32
C PRO A 395 -21.36 13.12 -26.16
N ASP A 396 -21.53 13.03 -27.49
CA ASP A 396 -20.42 13.22 -28.42
C ASP A 396 -19.66 14.51 -28.06
N HIS A 397 -18.33 14.46 -28.11
CA HIS A 397 -17.50 15.62 -27.88
C HIS A 397 -17.65 16.59 -29.07
N VAL A 398 -18.37 17.68 -28.85
CA VAL A 398 -18.61 18.72 -29.87
C VAL A 398 -17.29 19.42 -30.20
N CYS A 399 -16.88 19.36 -31.46
CA CYS A 399 -15.66 20.02 -31.95
C CYS A 399 -15.95 21.48 -32.35
N ASP A 400 -17.07 21.71 -33.02
CA ASP A 400 -17.67 23.00 -33.34
C ASP A 400 -19.18 22.83 -33.62
N ASP A 401 -19.84 23.88 -34.11
CA ASP A 401 -21.27 23.87 -34.44
C ASP A 401 -21.65 22.78 -35.47
N ASN A 402 -20.72 22.39 -36.34
CA ASN A 402 -20.97 21.49 -37.47
C ASN A 402 -20.37 20.10 -37.30
N PHE A 403 -19.48 19.88 -36.33
CA PHE A 403 -18.77 18.61 -36.18
C PHE A 403 -18.72 18.11 -34.75
N SER A 404 -18.89 16.79 -34.59
CA SER A 404 -18.70 16.09 -33.33
C SER A 404 -17.82 14.85 -33.47
N CYS A 405 -17.16 14.50 -32.38
CA CYS A 405 -16.41 13.25 -32.24
C CYS A 405 -17.05 12.36 -31.18
N PRO A 406 -16.89 11.02 -31.28
CA PRO A 406 -17.38 10.11 -30.25
C PRO A 406 -16.83 10.47 -28.87
N ALA A 407 -17.60 10.25 -27.81
CA ALA A 407 -17.12 10.46 -26.44
C ALA A 407 -15.78 9.74 -26.17
N GLY A 408 -14.91 10.36 -25.37
CA GLY A 408 -13.55 9.89 -25.12
C GLY A 408 -12.57 10.11 -26.29
N SER A 409 -12.95 10.88 -27.31
CA SER A 409 -12.09 11.27 -28.43
C SER A 409 -11.62 12.72 -28.34
N THR A 410 -10.48 13.03 -28.96
CA THR A 410 -9.98 14.41 -29.10
C THR A 410 -10.28 14.95 -30.50
N CYS A 411 -10.87 16.15 -30.57
CA CYS A 411 -11.08 16.88 -31.82
C CYS A 411 -9.77 17.45 -32.37
N CYS A 412 -9.36 17.01 -33.56
CA CYS A 412 -8.16 17.46 -34.23
C CYS A 412 -8.50 18.09 -35.57
N CYS A 413 -8.02 19.31 -35.84
CA CYS A 413 -8.27 19.95 -37.13
C CYS A 413 -7.58 19.19 -38.28
N ALA A 414 -8.39 18.67 -39.21
CA ALA A 414 -7.93 17.94 -40.38
C ALA A 414 -7.71 18.88 -41.59
N PHE A 415 -8.57 19.89 -41.74
CA PHE A 415 -8.43 20.92 -42.75
C PHE A 415 -8.92 22.25 -42.19
N GLY A 416 -8.09 23.29 -42.24
CA GLY A 416 -8.43 24.61 -41.71
C GLY A 416 -7.96 25.73 -42.61
N PHE A 417 -8.61 26.89 -42.49
CA PHE A 417 -8.23 28.13 -43.16
C PHE A 417 -8.06 29.24 -42.11
N ARG A 418 -6.83 29.76 -41.98
CA ARG A 418 -6.45 30.68 -40.89
C ARG A 418 -6.76 30.08 -39.50
N ASN A 419 -7.59 30.74 -38.71
CA ASN A 419 -7.97 30.32 -37.36
C ASN A 419 -9.26 29.49 -37.32
N LEU A 420 -9.84 29.17 -38.48
CA LEU A 420 -11.07 28.38 -38.58
C LEU A 420 -10.74 26.96 -39.03
N CYS A 421 -11.24 25.96 -38.31
CA CYS A 421 -11.22 24.59 -38.80
C CYS A 421 -12.45 24.33 -39.67
N LEU A 422 -12.23 23.88 -40.90
CA LEU A 422 -13.29 23.58 -41.87
C LEU A 422 -13.71 22.11 -41.83
N VAL A 423 -12.79 21.23 -41.43
CA VAL A 423 -13.02 19.80 -41.32
C VAL A 423 -12.29 19.27 -40.09
N TRP A 424 -13.02 18.61 -39.21
CA TRP A 424 -12.48 17.98 -38.02
C TRP A 424 -12.22 16.49 -38.23
N GLY A 425 -11.25 15.97 -37.50
CA GLY A 425 -11.00 14.55 -37.35
C GLY A 425 -10.93 14.15 -35.88
N CYS A 426 -11.25 12.90 -35.59
CA CYS A 426 -11.30 12.35 -34.24
C CYS A 426 -10.08 11.51 -33.97
N CYS A 427 -9.37 11.81 -32.88
CA CYS A 427 -8.40 10.90 -32.29
C CYS A 427 -9.10 10.01 -31.27
N PRO A 428 -8.93 8.67 -31.28
CA PRO A 428 -9.71 7.74 -30.45
C PRO A 428 -9.29 7.69 -28.98
N VAL A 429 -8.67 8.75 -28.46
CA VAL A 429 -8.31 8.93 -27.04
C VAL A 429 -8.48 10.39 -26.65
N GLU A 430 -8.78 10.63 -25.37
CA GLU A 430 -8.92 11.97 -24.78
C GLU A 430 -7.54 12.60 -24.54
N GLY A 431 -7.44 13.93 -24.63
CA GLY A 431 -6.18 14.67 -24.43
C GLY A 431 -5.09 14.40 -25.47
N ALA A 432 -5.43 13.87 -26.64
CA ALA A 432 -4.46 13.49 -27.65
C ALA A 432 -3.75 14.71 -28.27
N THR A 433 -2.47 14.54 -28.60
CA THR A 433 -1.74 15.54 -29.39
C THR A 433 -1.99 15.32 -30.89
N CYS A 434 -2.53 16.34 -31.55
CA CYS A 434 -2.81 16.33 -32.98
C CYS A 434 -1.51 16.54 -33.81
N CYS A 435 -1.02 15.49 -34.48
CA CYS A 435 0.12 15.57 -35.39
C CYS A 435 -0.11 16.45 -36.65
N LYS A 436 0.98 16.97 -37.21
CA LYS A 436 0.94 17.89 -38.37
C LYS A 436 0.68 17.22 -39.72
N ASP A 437 0.63 15.89 -39.77
CA ASP A 437 0.30 15.13 -40.98
C ASP A 437 -1.21 15.09 -41.27
N HIS A 438 -2.03 15.64 -40.36
CA HIS A 438 -3.49 15.66 -40.42
C HIS A 438 -4.16 14.27 -40.43
N ALA A 439 -3.37 13.19 -40.34
CA ALA A 439 -3.83 11.81 -40.43
C ALA A 439 -3.62 11.04 -39.11
N SER A 440 -2.73 11.53 -38.25
CA SER A 440 -2.35 10.83 -37.02
C SER A 440 -2.41 11.70 -35.77
N CYS A 441 -2.45 11.06 -34.62
CA CYS A 441 -2.44 11.69 -33.31
C CYS A 441 -1.67 10.81 -32.31
N CYS A 442 -1.20 11.42 -31.23
CA CYS A 442 -0.45 10.77 -30.19
C CYS A 442 -1.20 10.79 -28.86
N PRO A 443 -1.13 9.71 -28.06
CA PRO A 443 -1.76 9.68 -26.75
C PRO A 443 -1.09 10.69 -25.78
N PRO A 444 -1.79 11.10 -24.70
CA PRO A 444 -1.29 12.11 -23.75
C PRO A 444 0.09 11.81 -23.17
N ASP A 445 0.36 10.54 -22.86
CA ASP A 445 1.63 10.10 -22.27
C ASP A 445 2.82 10.12 -23.26
N TYR A 446 2.53 10.23 -24.56
CA TYR A 446 3.53 10.23 -25.64
C TYR A 446 3.29 11.38 -26.62
N PRO A 447 3.28 12.65 -26.20
CA PRO A 447 2.72 13.75 -27.01
C PRO A 447 3.58 14.12 -28.23
N VAL A 448 4.82 13.64 -28.34
CA VAL A 448 5.74 14.04 -29.42
C VAL A 448 5.50 13.20 -30.68
N CYS A 449 4.96 13.84 -31.72
CA CYS A 449 4.71 13.21 -33.02
C CYS A 449 6.00 13.03 -33.86
N ASN A 450 6.25 11.79 -34.31
CA ASN A 450 7.18 11.48 -35.39
C ASN A 450 6.40 10.94 -36.61
N THR A 451 5.96 11.87 -37.48
CA THR A 451 5.11 11.54 -38.63
C THR A 451 5.82 10.75 -39.73
N ARG A 452 7.16 10.77 -39.79
CA ARG A 452 7.92 9.96 -40.76
C ARG A 452 8.00 8.50 -40.33
N ALA A 453 8.18 8.26 -39.04
CA ALA A 453 8.23 6.90 -38.49
C ALA A 453 6.84 6.34 -38.13
N GLY A 454 5.82 7.19 -38.06
CA GLY A 454 4.48 6.80 -37.62
C GLY A 454 4.43 6.47 -36.12
N THR A 455 5.25 7.15 -35.32
CA THR A 455 5.40 6.89 -33.88
C THR A 455 5.24 8.14 -33.03
N CYS A 456 5.04 7.92 -31.73
CA CYS A 456 4.82 8.91 -30.69
C CYS A 456 5.79 8.67 -29.54
N SER A 457 6.39 9.72 -28.98
CA SER A 457 7.39 9.61 -27.91
C SER A 457 7.04 10.51 -26.73
N ALA A 458 7.46 10.11 -25.53
CA ALA A 458 7.27 10.91 -24.30
C ALA A 458 8.05 12.24 -24.34
N SER A 459 9.18 12.29 -25.06
CA SER A 459 10.00 13.49 -25.24
C SER A 459 10.76 13.44 -26.57
N LYS A 460 11.33 14.58 -26.99
CA LYS A 460 11.98 14.79 -28.32
C LYS A 460 13.15 13.81 -28.61
N ASN A 461 13.74 13.21 -27.58
CA ASN A 461 14.86 12.27 -27.67
C ASN A 461 14.61 10.95 -26.90
N SER A 462 13.35 10.63 -26.58
CA SER A 462 13.05 9.41 -25.84
C SER A 462 13.39 8.16 -26.68
N PRO A 463 14.10 7.15 -26.13
CA PRO A 463 14.32 5.87 -26.81
C PRO A 463 13.03 5.03 -26.89
N LEU A 464 12.00 5.40 -26.12
CA LEU A 464 10.71 4.72 -26.10
C LEU A 464 9.72 5.44 -27.02
N SER A 465 9.14 4.68 -27.96
CA SER A 465 8.11 5.17 -28.88
C SER A 465 6.96 4.19 -29.01
N VAL A 466 5.74 4.70 -29.02
CA VAL A 466 4.51 3.94 -29.31
C VAL A 466 4.02 4.25 -30.72
N LYS A 467 3.19 3.38 -31.30
CA LYS A 467 2.61 3.62 -32.63
C LYS A 467 1.63 4.79 -32.58
N ALA A 468 1.69 5.67 -33.58
CA ALA A 468 0.73 6.76 -33.70
C ALA A 468 -0.68 6.23 -33.99
N LEU A 469 -1.68 6.86 -33.39
CA LEU A 469 -3.08 6.55 -33.60
C LEU A 469 -3.55 7.20 -34.90
N LYS A 470 -4.48 6.53 -35.59
CA LYS A 470 -5.06 7.04 -36.83
C LYS A 470 -6.28 7.89 -36.52
N ARG A 471 -6.37 9.06 -37.15
CA ARG A 471 -7.57 9.89 -37.10
C ARG A 471 -8.66 9.32 -37.99
N THR A 472 -9.90 9.46 -37.54
CA THR A 472 -11.10 9.31 -38.38
C THR A 472 -11.68 10.69 -38.69
N LEU A 473 -12.56 10.79 -39.68
CA LEU A 473 -13.27 12.03 -39.96
C LEU A 473 -14.33 12.26 -38.87
N ALA A 474 -14.47 13.50 -38.40
CA ALA A 474 -15.54 13.86 -37.48
C ALA A 474 -16.90 13.77 -38.17
N LYS A 475 -17.94 13.50 -37.38
CA LYS A 475 -19.31 13.41 -37.88
C LYS A 475 -19.85 14.82 -38.09
N LEU A 476 -20.53 15.07 -39.22
CA LEU A 476 -21.24 16.32 -39.42
C LEU A 476 -22.50 16.34 -38.54
N ASN A 477 -22.66 17.36 -37.72
CA ASN A 477 -23.87 17.65 -36.96
C ASN A 477 -24.97 18.00 -37.99
N THR A 478 -25.92 17.10 -38.18
CA THR A 478 -27.11 17.40 -38.98
C THR A 478 -28.05 18.25 -38.15
N ALA A 479 -28.49 19.39 -38.68
CA ALA A 479 -29.51 20.24 -38.08
C ALA A 479 -30.84 19.51 -37.86
#